data_AF-A0A3S0XRE9-F1
#
_entry.id   AF-A0A3S0XRE9-F1
#
_cell.length_a   1.000
_cell.length_b   1.000
_cell.length_c   1.000
_cell.angle_alpha   90.00
_cell.angle_beta   90.00
_cell.angle_gamma   90.00
#
_symmetry.space_group_name_H-M   'P 1'
#
loop_
_entity.id
_entity.type
_entity.pdbx_description
1 polymer ?
#
loop_
_entity_poly.entity_id
_entity_poly.type
_entity_poly.pdbx_seq_one_letter_code
_entity_poly.pdbx_strand_id
1 'polypeptide(L)'
;MIYEIYSFDFDGCLANLFYLSSEDKNIILANKGLLDALKSSPNPKIILVGSNRQGLMDDYNNALADKRGSCFPAVKLITRELNTHEAPAILDELLLSDVYNDLADGTSFKMALRCIDKNKRDYIPGKLKKAEHHPNWMHDESKLTVLYAQIHKIAKDHPRDDLQFNFIDDREDILDNLHNYFLKYPELIPHNVTLHLKKYIGPYDKDNNPIDPIMTDYAPLKGTRAEADADYKHTVKIMAAVTIEQMNAKDYFLTATLSRKSISSYEEAKRYHFNTSTIKVSAYYEPGMLPYKPPEYFTPKKSRLARFGSSFFSSKNLLADTYGTSSSSPRSASMTSSSSDPRPGFSYASSSTSNTPYDDAPDPDYVPQSRADFDLSLPPLQLYSSEEMSHEISDSESRLPHTEQQTQGAVKPSRMLSVHRLMPPREDLHRDQIDSETATESSTDTLPSYTTGF
;
A
#
# COMPACT_ATOMS: atom_id res chain seq x y z
N MET A 1 -15.61 -5.42 -14.12
CA MET A 1 -15.52 -3.98 -13.82
C MET A 1 -14.08 -3.53 -14.08
N ILE A 2 -13.79 -2.24 -14.20
CA ILE A 2 -12.42 -1.73 -14.12
C ILE A 2 -12.25 -1.19 -12.70
N TYR A 3 -11.21 -1.63 -11.99
CA TYR A 3 -10.78 -1.05 -10.73
C TYR A 3 -9.46 -0.32 -10.91
N GLU A 4 -9.32 0.81 -10.24
CA GLU A 4 -8.04 1.51 -10.10
C GLU A 4 -7.48 1.26 -8.71
N ILE A 5 -6.33 0.60 -8.66
CA ILE A 5 -5.63 0.33 -7.41
C ILE A 5 -4.53 1.38 -7.29
N TYR A 6 -4.40 2.01 -6.13
CA TYR A 6 -3.39 3.03 -5.85
C TYR A 6 -2.59 2.64 -4.61
N SER A 7 -1.36 2.20 -4.83
CA SER A 7 -0.42 1.86 -3.78
C SER A 7 0.64 2.95 -3.69
N PHE A 8 0.57 3.75 -2.62
CA PHE A 8 1.40 4.96 -2.45
C PHE A 8 2.57 4.71 -1.51
N ASP A 9 3.78 5.08 -1.93
CA ASP A 9 4.82 5.44 -0.97
C ASP A 9 4.43 6.71 -0.16
N PHE A 10 5.08 6.92 0.97
CA PHE A 10 4.87 8.06 1.84
C PHE A 10 6.09 8.96 2.01
N ASP A 11 7.32 8.43 2.07
CA ASP A 11 8.51 9.16 2.50
C ASP A 11 9.25 9.81 1.33
N GLY A 12 8.83 11.01 0.95
CA GLY A 12 9.30 11.71 -0.26
C GLY A 12 8.22 11.79 -1.34
N CYS A 13 7.34 10.79 -1.38
CA CYS A 13 6.15 10.72 -2.24
C CYS A 13 4.96 11.52 -1.66
N LEU A 14 4.08 10.91 -0.86
CA LEU A 14 2.93 11.65 -0.28
C LEU A 14 3.34 12.72 0.75
N ALA A 15 4.36 12.45 1.56
CA ALA A 15 5.03 13.42 2.43
C ALA A 15 6.20 14.07 1.68
N ASN A 16 5.90 14.63 0.51
CA ASN A 16 6.82 15.42 -0.33
C ASN A 16 7.34 16.69 0.36
N LEU A 17 8.22 17.42 -0.34
CA LEU A 17 8.82 18.65 0.18
C LEU A 17 7.78 19.70 0.60
N PHE A 18 6.70 19.90 -0.16
CA PHE A 18 5.67 20.89 0.16
C PHE A 18 4.85 20.50 1.40
N TYR A 19 4.64 19.19 1.62
CA TYR A 19 4.15 18.68 2.91
C TYR A 19 5.16 18.96 4.04
N LEU A 20 6.44 18.66 3.81
CA LEU A 20 7.50 18.80 4.83
C LEU A 20 7.86 20.25 5.16
N SER A 21 7.58 21.23 4.30
CA SER A 21 7.74 22.67 4.59
C SER A 21 6.52 23.29 5.28
N SER A 22 5.29 22.85 4.97
CA SER A 22 4.04 23.35 5.58
C SER A 22 4.01 23.17 7.11
N GLU A 23 3.60 24.17 7.89
CA GLU A 23 3.44 24.02 9.35
C GLU A 23 2.29 23.07 9.73
N ASP A 24 1.13 23.26 9.09
CA ASP A 24 -0.09 22.46 9.32
C ASP A 24 0.04 20.99 8.89
N LYS A 25 0.99 20.69 8.00
CA LYS A 25 1.25 19.33 7.49
C LYS A 25 -0.03 18.68 6.95
N ASN A 26 -0.77 19.45 6.13
CA ASN A 26 -2.02 19.04 5.51
C ASN A 26 -1.75 18.15 4.29
N ILE A 27 -1.94 16.84 4.44
CA ILE A 27 -1.65 15.86 3.38
C ILE A 27 -2.52 16.03 2.12
N ILE A 28 -3.75 16.54 2.26
CA ILE A 28 -4.67 16.72 1.13
C ILE A 28 -4.22 17.94 0.32
N LEU A 29 -3.95 19.07 0.99
CA LEU A 29 -3.45 20.28 0.32
C LEU A 29 -2.09 20.01 -0.36
N ALA A 30 -1.18 19.30 0.33
CA ALA A 30 0.16 19.02 -0.20
C ALA A 30 0.19 18.10 -1.43
N ASN A 31 -0.91 17.37 -1.70
CA ASN A 31 -1.04 16.44 -2.81
C ASN A 31 -2.22 16.81 -3.74
N LYS A 32 -2.74 18.05 -3.67
CA LYS A 32 -4.02 18.41 -4.32
C LYS A 32 -4.06 18.06 -5.81
N GLY A 33 -3.04 18.44 -6.58
CA GLY A 33 -2.98 18.18 -8.02
C GLY A 33 -2.99 16.70 -8.38
N LEU A 34 -2.31 15.86 -7.59
CA LEU A 34 -2.38 14.40 -7.73
C LEU A 34 -3.80 13.90 -7.42
N LEU A 35 -4.37 14.29 -6.28
CA LEU A 35 -5.69 13.82 -5.86
C LEU A 35 -6.81 14.28 -6.81
N ASP A 36 -6.74 15.50 -7.33
CA ASP A 36 -7.65 16.00 -8.37
C ASP A 36 -7.58 15.14 -9.63
N ALA A 37 -6.37 14.81 -10.10
CA ALA A 37 -6.17 13.95 -11.26
C ALA A 37 -6.75 12.54 -11.04
N LEU A 38 -6.57 11.94 -9.86
CA LEU A 38 -7.15 10.63 -9.55
C LEU A 38 -8.70 10.70 -9.45
N LYS A 39 -9.26 11.79 -8.93
CA LYS A 39 -10.73 12.00 -8.86
C LYS A 39 -11.41 12.10 -10.22
N SER A 40 -10.69 12.52 -11.26
CA SER A 40 -11.27 12.63 -12.61
C SER A 40 -11.70 11.28 -13.21
N SER A 41 -11.18 10.16 -12.70
CA SER A 41 -11.60 8.83 -13.12
C SER A 41 -12.91 8.39 -12.46
N PRO A 42 -13.90 7.89 -13.24
CA PRO A 42 -15.14 7.33 -12.71
C PRO A 42 -14.97 5.92 -12.13
N ASN A 43 -13.79 5.29 -12.25
CA ASN A 43 -13.58 3.91 -11.79
C ASN A 43 -13.55 3.83 -10.25
N PRO A 44 -14.10 2.76 -9.63
CA PRO A 44 -13.94 2.50 -8.21
C PRO A 44 -12.47 2.25 -7.85
N LYS A 45 -12.09 2.63 -6.63
CA LYS A 45 -10.69 2.75 -6.21
C LYS A 45 -10.37 1.88 -4.99
N ILE A 46 -9.20 1.24 -5.02
CA ILE A 46 -8.65 0.51 -3.87
C ILE A 46 -7.32 1.15 -3.50
N ILE A 47 -7.26 1.74 -2.31
CA ILE A 47 -6.09 2.43 -1.79
C ILE A 47 -5.26 1.47 -0.93
N LEU A 48 -3.94 1.54 -1.04
CA LEU A 48 -2.97 0.67 -0.38
C LEU A 48 -1.78 1.48 0.16
N VAL A 49 -1.08 0.92 1.15
CA VAL A 49 0.22 1.44 1.61
C VAL A 49 1.33 0.79 0.79
N GLY A 50 1.89 1.53 -0.17
CA GLY A 50 3.04 1.13 -1.00
C GLY A 50 4.40 1.48 -0.38
N SER A 51 4.39 2.09 0.80
CA SER A 51 5.62 2.51 1.49
C SER A 51 6.28 1.38 2.28
N ASN A 52 7.56 1.54 2.60
CA ASN A 52 8.31 0.67 3.53
C ASN A 52 7.94 0.89 5.02
N ARG A 53 6.72 1.39 5.26
CA ARG A 53 6.04 1.52 6.53
C ARG A 53 4.97 0.43 6.64
N GLN A 54 5.43 -0.82 6.64
CA GLN A 54 4.61 -2.03 6.64
C GLN A 54 4.40 -2.61 8.03
N GLY A 55 4.64 -1.86 9.11
CA GLY A 55 4.40 -2.24 10.49
C GLY A 55 4.29 -1.03 11.43
N LEU A 56 4.30 -1.28 12.75
CA LEU A 56 4.26 -0.19 13.73
C LEU A 56 5.63 0.49 13.89
N MET A 57 6.71 -0.29 13.95
CA MET A 57 8.04 0.19 14.36
C MET A 57 8.70 1.07 13.31
N ASP A 58 8.62 0.65 12.05
CA ASP A 58 9.06 1.39 10.86
C ASP A 58 8.22 2.63 10.61
N ASP A 59 6.89 2.57 10.71
CA ASP A 59 6.05 3.79 10.62
C ASP A 59 6.34 4.77 11.78
N TYR A 60 6.50 4.29 13.02
CA TYR A 60 6.87 5.13 14.17
C TYR A 60 8.25 5.79 13.99
N ASN A 61 9.27 5.01 13.64
CA ASN A 61 10.63 5.52 13.47
C ASN A 61 10.70 6.57 12.35
N ASN A 62 10.00 6.35 11.23
CA ASN A 62 9.94 7.34 10.15
C ASN A 62 9.00 8.52 10.48
N ALA A 63 7.94 8.33 11.26
CA ALA A 63 7.05 9.42 11.69
C ALA A 63 7.76 10.48 12.52
N LEU A 64 8.72 10.07 13.36
CA LEU A 64 9.56 10.98 14.14
C LEU A 64 10.58 11.74 13.28
N ALA A 65 11.06 11.16 12.18
CA ALA A 65 11.98 11.82 11.27
C ALA A 65 11.31 13.06 10.64
N ASP A 66 11.93 14.22 10.81
CA ASP A 66 11.46 15.52 10.27
C ASP A 66 10.01 15.88 10.63
N LYS A 67 9.49 15.30 11.72
CA LYS A 67 8.10 15.47 12.19
C LYS A 67 7.06 15.20 11.08
N ARG A 68 7.33 14.24 10.19
CA ARG A 68 6.47 13.90 9.05
C ARG A 68 5.21 13.11 9.44
N GLY A 69 5.19 12.48 10.62
CA GLY A 69 4.02 11.77 11.13
C GLY A 69 3.79 10.39 10.50
N SER A 70 2.77 9.69 10.99
CA SER A 70 2.38 8.35 10.54
C SER A 70 1.70 8.37 9.17
N CYS A 71 2.00 7.38 8.32
CA CYS A 71 1.33 7.24 7.02
C CYS A 71 -0.10 6.67 7.15
N PHE A 72 -0.39 5.92 8.22
CA PHE A 72 -1.67 5.22 8.40
C PHE A 72 -2.90 6.13 8.59
N PRO A 73 -2.87 7.25 9.36
CA PRO A 73 -3.95 8.23 9.35
C PRO A 73 -3.97 9.02 8.03
N ALA A 74 -2.82 9.27 7.41
CA ALA A 74 -2.71 10.03 6.17
C ALA A 74 -3.38 9.31 4.98
N VAL A 75 -3.10 8.01 4.78
CA VAL A 75 -3.74 7.21 3.73
C VAL A 75 -5.26 7.07 3.96
N LYS A 76 -5.73 7.07 5.21
CA LYS A 76 -7.16 7.12 5.53
C LYS A 76 -7.83 8.44 5.17
N LEU A 77 -7.12 9.56 5.27
CA LEU A 77 -7.61 10.85 4.79
C LEU A 77 -7.67 10.87 3.26
N ILE A 78 -6.62 10.39 2.59
CA ILE A 78 -6.59 10.27 1.12
C ILE A 78 -7.71 9.36 0.61
N THR A 79 -7.95 8.21 1.25
CA THR A 79 -9.06 7.32 0.87
C THR A 79 -10.43 8.02 0.97
N ARG A 80 -10.66 8.80 2.03
CA ARG A 80 -11.89 9.58 2.19
C ARG A 80 -12.01 10.68 1.14
N GLU A 81 -10.92 11.35 0.82
CA GLU A 81 -10.86 12.42 -0.17
C GLU A 81 -11.20 11.89 -1.57
N LEU A 82 -10.71 10.70 -1.92
CA LEU A 82 -10.95 10.02 -3.19
C LEU A 82 -12.29 9.28 -3.28
N ASN A 83 -13.02 9.09 -2.18
CA ASN A 83 -14.28 8.36 -2.14
C ASN A 83 -15.46 9.28 -2.53
N THR A 84 -15.84 9.27 -3.81
CA THR A 84 -17.05 9.96 -4.29
C THR A 84 -18.24 9.00 -4.39
N HIS A 85 -19.43 9.54 -4.70
CA HIS A 85 -20.63 8.73 -4.92
C HIS A 85 -20.55 7.96 -6.26
N GLU A 86 -19.90 8.56 -7.26
CA GLU A 86 -19.72 8.04 -8.62
C GLU A 86 -18.58 7.00 -8.66
N ALA A 87 -17.51 7.27 -7.90
CA ALA A 87 -16.28 6.48 -7.86
C ALA A 87 -15.92 6.16 -6.40
N PRO A 88 -16.51 5.11 -5.80
CA PRO A 88 -16.25 4.77 -4.40
C PRO A 88 -14.80 4.33 -4.20
N ALA A 89 -14.18 4.74 -3.09
CA ALA A 89 -12.81 4.40 -2.74
C ALA A 89 -12.75 3.70 -1.38
N ILE A 90 -12.10 2.54 -1.34
CA ILE A 90 -11.87 1.77 -0.11
C ILE A 90 -10.39 1.69 0.22
N LEU A 91 -10.06 1.54 1.50
CA LEU A 91 -8.70 1.26 1.97
C LEU A 91 -8.56 -0.23 2.20
N ASP A 92 -7.61 -0.85 1.52
CA ASP A 92 -7.12 -2.17 1.89
C ASP A 92 -6.01 -1.99 2.93
N GLU A 93 -6.22 -2.60 4.10
CA GLU A 93 -5.36 -2.41 5.27
C GLU A 93 -4.23 -3.46 5.35
N LEU A 94 -4.06 -4.36 4.37
CA LEU A 94 -2.95 -5.34 4.37
C LEU A 94 -1.59 -4.66 4.50
N LEU A 95 -0.81 -5.07 5.50
CA LEU A 95 0.62 -4.77 5.60
C LEU A 95 1.45 -6.06 5.57
N LEU A 96 2.72 -5.98 5.15
CA LEU A 96 3.61 -7.14 5.20
C LEU A 96 3.84 -7.67 6.62
N SER A 97 3.75 -6.85 7.68
CA SER A 97 3.74 -7.37 9.06
C SER A 97 2.61 -8.36 9.34
N ASP A 98 1.47 -8.27 8.64
CA ASP A 98 0.43 -9.32 8.72
C ASP A 98 0.85 -10.60 8.00
N VAL A 99 1.54 -10.48 6.86
CA VAL A 99 2.04 -11.61 6.07
C VAL A 99 3.11 -12.40 6.83
N TYR A 100 4.16 -11.73 7.32
CA TYR A 100 5.29 -12.39 7.99
C TYR A 100 4.90 -13.08 9.32
N ASN A 101 3.85 -12.59 10.00
CA ASN A 101 3.40 -13.08 11.31
C ASN A 101 2.10 -13.92 11.27
N ASP A 102 1.64 -14.33 10.09
CA ASP A 102 0.44 -15.18 9.91
C ASP A 102 -0.85 -14.58 10.49
N LEU A 103 -1.00 -13.25 10.34
CA LEU A 103 -2.17 -12.51 10.83
C LEU A 103 -3.23 -12.33 9.73
N ALA A 104 -4.43 -11.97 10.17
CA ALA A 104 -5.50 -11.49 9.30
C ALA A 104 -5.19 -10.08 8.79
N ASP A 105 -5.64 -9.76 7.58
CA ASP A 105 -5.27 -8.52 6.88
C ASP A 105 -5.74 -7.27 7.66
N GLY A 106 -4.86 -6.29 7.77
CA GLY A 106 -5.10 -5.08 8.54
C GLY A 106 -5.06 -5.27 10.05
N THR A 107 -4.54 -6.39 10.58
CA THR A 107 -4.34 -6.54 12.03
C THR A 107 -3.30 -5.54 12.51
N SER A 108 -2.15 -5.48 11.84
CA SER A 108 -1.01 -4.64 12.20
C SER A 108 -1.29 -3.15 11.96
N PHE A 109 -1.99 -2.82 10.87
CA PHE A 109 -2.50 -1.46 10.60
C PHE A 109 -3.43 -0.97 11.73
N LYS A 110 -4.40 -1.80 12.13
CA LYS A 110 -5.30 -1.50 13.27
C LYS A 110 -4.56 -1.41 14.61
N MET A 111 -3.47 -2.17 14.79
CA MET A 111 -2.62 -2.07 15.99
C MET A 111 -1.87 -0.75 16.04
N ALA A 112 -1.25 -0.32 14.94
CA ALA A 112 -0.56 0.97 14.84
C ALA A 112 -1.50 2.16 15.10
N LEU A 113 -2.69 2.18 14.49
CA LEU A 113 -3.70 3.21 14.71
C LEU A 113 -4.16 3.34 16.18
N ARG A 114 -4.09 2.27 16.99
CA ARG A 114 -4.41 2.37 18.42
C ARG A 114 -3.35 3.13 19.21
N CYS A 115 -2.11 3.14 18.75
CA CYS A 115 -0.97 3.82 19.37
C CYS A 115 -0.85 5.31 18.96
N ILE A 116 -1.54 5.72 17.91
CA ILE A 116 -1.60 7.11 17.40
C ILE A 116 -2.65 7.92 18.17
N ASP A 117 -2.46 9.24 18.26
CA ASP A 117 -3.47 10.17 18.79
C ASP A 117 -4.61 10.32 17.77
N LYS A 118 -5.88 10.21 18.20
CA LYS A 118 -7.03 10.28 17.27
C LYS A 118 -7.12 11.60 16.53
N ASN A 119 -6.57 12.67 17.10
CA ASN A 119 -6.65 14.03 16.58
C ASN A 119 -5.31 14.53 16.01
N LYS A 120 -4.29 13.67 15.92
CA LYS A 120 -2.97 14.03 15.38
C LYS A 120 -2.43 12.90 14.50
N ARG A 121 -1.37 13.20 13.76
CA ARG A 121 -0.62 12.22 12.95
C ARG A 121 0.51 11.53 13.73
N ASP A 122 0.66 11.84 15.00
CA ASP A 122 1.78 11.43 15.84
C ASP A 122 1.42 10.29 16.80
N TYR A 123 2.41 9.45 17.09
CA TYR A 123 2.30 8.38 18.07
C TYR A 123 2.28 8.93 19.51
N ILE A 124 1.45 8.34 20.36
CA ILE A 124 1.40 8.65 21.79
C ILE A 124 2.53 7.86 22.49
N PRO A 125 3.54 8.52 23.09
CA PRO A 125 4.71 7.83 23.64
C PRO A 125 4.35 6.77 24.69
N GLY A 126 3.34 7.04 25.53
CA GLY A 126 2.86 6.12 26.56
C GLY A 126 2.19 4.84 26.04
N LYS A 127 1.82 4.78 24.75
CA LYS A 127 1.18 3.62 24.10
C LYS A 127 2.17 2.71 23.34
N LEU A 128 3.45 3.08 23.27
CA LEU A 128 4.51 2.30 22.63
C LEU A 128 5.24 1.36 23.60
N LYS A 129 4.67 1.13 24.79
CA LYS A 129 5.18 0.15 25.74
C LYS A 129 5.09 -1.25 25.13
N LYS A 130 6.23 -1.94 25.04
CA LYS A 130 6.37 -3.25 24.37
C LYS A 130 6.27 -3.20 22.85
N ALA A 131 6.62 -2.08 22.20
CA ALA A 131 6.65 -1.98 20.75
C ALA A 131 7.60 -3.01 20.10
N GLU A 132 8.63 -3.46 20.83
CA GLU A 132 9.51 -4.59 20.50
C GLU A 132 8.81 -5.96 20.39
N HIS A 133 7.55 -6.08 20.79
CA HIS A 133 6.71 -7.27 20.64
C HIS A 133 5.59 -7.09 19.60
N HIS A 134 5.54 -5.97 18.89
CA HIS A 134 4.58 -5.80 17.80
C HIS A 134 5.01 -6.61 16.55
N PRO A 135 4.04 -7.08 15.75
CA PRO A 135 4.32 -7.70 14.45
C PRO A 135 5.20 -6.79 13.59
N ASN A 136 6.25 -7.39 13.03
CA ASN A 136 7.24 -6.73 12.20
C ASN A 136 7.58 -7.61 10.98
N TRP A 137 8.31 -7.07 10.00
CA TRP A 137 8.51 -7.68 8.69
C TRP A 137 9.97 -7.60 8.23
N MET A 138 10.36 -8.45 7.27
CA MET A 138 11.68 -8.36 6.64
C MET A 138 11.69 -7.18 5.66
N HIS A 139 12.39 -6.09 6.02
CA HIS A 139 12.39 -4.86 5.23
C HIS A 139 13.05 -5.06 3.85
N ASP A 140 12.23 -5.13 2.81
CA ASP A 140 12.63 -5.22 1.42
C ASP A 140 12.81 -3.82 0.82
N GLU A 141 14.06 -3.38 0.67
CA GLU A 141 14.38 -2.06 0.13
C GLU A 141 14.00 -1.92 -1.35
N SER A 142 13.78 -3.03 -2.07
CA SER A 142 13.32 -3.04 -3.46
C SER A 142 11.80 -2.97 -3.62
N LYS A 143 11.04 -3.09 -2.52
CA LYS A 143 9.56 -3.11 -2.48
C LYS A 143 8.86 -4.21 -3.28
N LEU A 144 9.61 -5.13 -3.90
CA LEU A 144 9.08 -6.23 -4.70
C LEU A 144 8.07 -7.07 -3.90
N THR A 145 8.38 -7.39 -2.65
CA THR A 145 7.48 -8.17 -1.78
C THR A 145 6.18 -7.44 -1.41
N VAL A 146 6.22 -6.11 -1.26
CA VAL A 146 5.03 -5.28 -1.02
C VAL A 146 4.12 -5.34 -2.25
N LEU A 147 4.69 -5.04 -3.41
CA LEU A 147 3.96 -4.98 -4.67
C LEU A 147 3.39 -6.35 -5.08
N TYR A 148 4.18 -7.42 -4.94
CA TYR A 148 3.74 -8.80 -5.19
C TYR A 148 2.56 -9.22 -4.30
N ALA A 149 2.65 -8.96 -2.98
CA ALA A 149 1.58 -9.30 -2.04
C ALA A 149 0.26 -8.59 -2.38
N GLN A 150 0.35 -7.31 -2.72
CA GLN A 150 -0.81 -6.48 -3.02
C GLN A 150 -1.45 -6.85 -4.36
N ILE A 151 -0.66 -7.00 -5.43
CA ILE A 151 -1.14 -7.44 -6.75
C ILE A 151 -1.92 -8.75 -6.62
N HIS A 152 -1.36 -9.75 -5.93
CA HIS A 152 -2.02 -11.05 -5.81
C HIS A 152 -3.20 -11.06 -4.85
N LYS A 153 -3.17 -10.27 -3.75
CA LYS A 153 -4.36 -10.11 -2.91
C LYS A 153 -5.53 -9.55 -3.73
N ILE A 154 -5.36 -8.40 -4.38
CA ILE A 154 -6.46 -7.75 -5.09
C ILE A 154 -6.93 -8.59 -6.28
N ALA A 155 -6.02 -9.21 -7.04
CA ALA A 155 -6.41 -10.11 -8.13
C ALA A 155 -7.15 -11.38 -7.66
N LYS A 156 -6.87 -11.87 -6.45
CA LYS A 156 -7.59 -12.99 -5.84
C LYS A 156 -8.98 -12.59 -5.35
N ASP A 157 -9.12 -11.38 -4.82
CA ASP A 157 -10.41 -10.84 -4.36
C ASP A 157 -11.30 -10.37 -5.52
N HIS A 158 -10.69 -9.97 -6.66
CA HIS A 158 -11.33 -9.47 -7.88
C HIS A 158 -10.96 -10.28 -9.15
N PRO A 159 -11.22 -11.60 -9.21
CA PRO A 159 -10.70 -12.49 -10.26
C PRO A 159 -11.39 -12.35 -11.64
N ARG A 160 -12.37 -11.44 -11.78
CA ARG A 160 -13.13 -11.20 -13.01
C ARG A 160 -13.14 -9.72 -13.44
N ASP A 161 -12.45 -8.87 -12.69
CA ASP A 161 -12.32 -7.45 -13.00
C ASP A 161 -10.96 -7.19 -13.68
N ASP A 162 -10.91 -6.12 -14.49
CA ASP A 162 -9.65 -5.60 -15.02
C ASP A 162 -9.07 -4.60 -14.02
N LEU A 163 -7.83 -4.83 -13.62
CA LEU A 163 -7.21 -4.20 -12.47
C LEU A 163 -6.06 -3.30 -12.93
N GLN A 164 -6.30 -2.00 -12.93
CA GLN A 164 -5.30 -0.98 -13.27
C GLN A 164 -4.53 -0.66 -11.99
N PHE A 165 -3.40 -1.36 -11.79
CA PHE A 165 -2.61 -1.28 -10.56
C PHE A 165 -1.54 -0.20 -10.67
N ASN A 166 -1.73 0.91 -9.96
CA ASN A 166 -0.82 2.06 -9.96
C ASN A 166 0.05 2.01 -8.69
N PHE A 167 1.34 1.80 -8.86
CA PHE A 167 2.33 1.92 -7.80
C PHE A 167 3.07 3.26 -7.94
N ILE A 168 2.98 4.09 -6.90
CA ILE A 168 3.39 5.50 -6.94
C ILE A 168 4.49 5.74 -5.90
N ASP A 169 5.68 6.10 -6.37
CA ASP A 169 6.91 6.22 -5.57
C ASP A 169 7.67 7.51 -5.96
N ASP A 170 8.52 8.04 -5.09
CA ASP A 170 9.40 9.16 -5.43
C ASP A 170 10.73 8.69 -6.05
N ARG A 171 11.14 7.47 -5.73
CA ARG A 171 12.46 6.93 -6.06
C ARG A 171 12.52 6.23 -7.41
N GLU A 172 13.16 6.91 -8.35
CA GLU A 172 13.53 6.39 -9.66
C GLU A 172 14.29 5.06 -9.57
N ASP A 173 15.26 4.94 -8.65
CA ASP A 173 16.04 3.70 -8.51
C ASP A 173 15.21 2.51 -8.00
N ILE A 174 14.09 2.74 -7.30
CA ILE A 174 13.13 1.68 -6.96
C ILE A 174 12.27 1.35 -8.19
N LEU A 175 11.72 2.37 -8.86
CA LEU A 175 10.83 2.23 -10.01
C LEU A 175 11.52 1.54 -11.20
N ASP A 176 12.74 1.92 -11.55
CA ASP A 176 13.57 1.28 -12.58
C ASP A 176 13.82 -0.20 -12.26
N ASN A 177 14.21 -0.51 -11.02
CA ASN A 177 14.47 -1.89 -10.61
C ASN A 177 13.19 -2.73 -10.66
N LEU A 178 12.04 -2.21 -10.22
CA LEU A 178 10.75 -2.90 -10.31
C LEU A 178 10.29 -3.06 -11.77
N HIS A 179 10.46 -2.04 -12.62
CA HIS A 179 10.07 -2.09 -14.03
C HIS A 179 10.83 -3.18 -14.77
N ASN A 180 12.15 -3.15 -14.69
CA ASN A 180 13.02 -4.16 -15.30
C ASN A 180 12.74 -5.57 -14.76
N TYR A 181 12.47 -5.71 -13.46
CA TYR A 181 12.17 -6.99 -12.84
C TYR A 181 10.85 -7.60 -13.34
N PHE A 182 9.76 -6.82 -13.38
CA PHE A 182 8.47 -7.29 -13.89
C PHE A 182 8.41 -7.39 -15.42
N LEU A 183 9.24 -6.63 -16.15
CA LEU A 183 9.42 -6.80 -17.59
C LEU A 183 10.15 -8.13 -17.91
N LYS A 184 11.10 -8.54 -17.07
CA LYS A 184 11.77 -9.86 -17.15
C LYS A 184 10.85 -11.01 -16.76
N TYR A 185 9.92 -10.78 -15.81
CA TYR A 185 9.06 -11.81 -15.19
C TYR A 185 7.56 -11.43 -15.18
N PRO A 186 6.92 -11.26 -16.35
CA PRO A 186 5.50 -10.88 -16.43
C PRO A 186 4.55 -11.95 -15.85
N GLU A 187 5.00 -13.19 -15.68
CA GLU A 187 4.27 -14.30 -15.04
C GLU A 187 4.18 -14.18 -13.50
N LEU A 188 4.81 -13.15 -12.92
CA LEU A 188 4.54 -12.72 -11.54
C LEU A 188 3.33 -11.79 -11.44
N ILE A 189 2.76 -11.34 -12.55
CA ILE A 189 1.56 -10.47 -12.57
C ILE A 189 0.37 -11.27 -13.14
N PRO A 190 -0.79 -11.32 -12.47
CA PRO A 190 -2.03 -11.91 -12.98
C PRO A 190 -2.48 -11.28 -14.30
N HIS A 191 -3.02 -12.08 -15.21
CA HIS A 191 -3.46 -11.63 -16.54
C HIS A 191 -4.56 -10.55 -16.50
N ASN A 192 -5.34 -10.50 -15.42
CA ASN A 192 -6.36 -9.49 -15.21
C ASN A 192 -5.81 -8.19 -14.57
N VAL A 193 -4.50 -8.11 -14.33
CA VAL A 193 -3.80 -6.92 -13.83
C VAL A 193 -2.98 -6.27 -14.94
N THR A 194 -2.96 -4.94 -14.94
CA THR A 194 -2.03 -4.10 -15.69
C THR A 194 -1.29 -3.24 -14.67
N LEU A 195 0.02 -3.40 -14.56
CA LEU A 195 0.86 -2.66 -13.61
C LEU A 195 1.39 -1.38 -14.25
N HIS A 196 1.13 -0.26 -13.57
CA HIS A 196 1.63 1.07 -13.90
C HIS A 196 2.55 1.52 -12.78
N LEU A 197 3.83 1.74 -13.09
CA LEU A 197 4.80 2.32 -12.18
C LEU A 197 4.89 3.82 -12.45
N LYS A 198 4.86 4.65 -11.40
CA LYS A 198 4.73 6.11 -11.54
C LYS A 198 5.63 6.84 -10.55
N LYS A 199 6.37 7.82 -11.05
CA LYS A 199 7.20 8.72 -10.23
C LYS A 199 6.37 9.93 -9.80
N TYR A 200 6.32 10.21 -8.51
CA TYR A 200 5.68 11.40 -7.94
C TYR A 200 6.50 11.90 -6.75
N ILE A 201 6.95 13.16 -6.83
CA ILE A 201 7.83 13.79 -5.82
C ILE A 201 7.21 15.04 -5.18
N GLY A 202 5.91 15.27 -5.39
CA GLY A 202 5.20 16.48 -5.01
C GLY A 202 5.05 17.52 -6.15
N PRO A 203 4.34 18.64 -5.88
CA PRO A 203 4.08 19.68 -6.87
C PRO A 203 5.24 20.66 -7.11
N TYR A 204 6.27 20.67 -6.24
CA TYR A 204 7.40 21.60 -6.32
C TYR A 204 8.73 20.89 -6.06
N ASP A 205 9.79 21.35 -6.73
CA ASP A 205 11.16 20.90 -6.49
C ASP A 205 11.81 21.56 -5.26
N LYS A 206 13.06 21.19 -4.97
CA LYS A 206 13.87 21.74 -3.86
C LYS A 206 14.12 23.24 -3.93
N ASP A 207 14.04 23.82 -5.14
CA ASP A 207 14.30 25.22 -5.44
C ASP A 207 12.96 26.00 -5.58
N ASN A 208 11.84 25.34 -5.20
CA ASN A 208 10.46 25.83 -5.22
C ASN A 208 9.91 26.13 -6.63
N ASN A 209 10.45 25.49 -7.67
CA ASN A 209 9.87 25.53 -9.01
C ASN A 209 8.71 24.52 -9.12
N PRO A 210 7.61 24.83 -9.82
CA PRO A 210 6.55 23.87 -10.13
C PRO A 210 7.08 22.69 -10.97
N ILE A 211 6.61 21.49 -10.67
CA ILE A 211 6.94 20.27 -11.43
C ILE A 211 5.83 19.95 -12.43
N ASP A 212 6.18 19.89 -13.71
CA ASP A 212 5.29 19.52 -14.81
C ASP A 212 6.02 18.57 -15.79
N PRO A 213 5.47 17.37 -16.11
CA PRO A 213 4.25 16.80 -15.54
C PRO A 213 4.43 16.47 -14.04
N ILE A 214 3.37 16.69 -13.26
CA ILE A 214 3.36 16.41 -11.81
C ILE A 214 3.65 14.93 -11.46
N MET A 215 3.49 14.03 -12.43
CA MET A 215 3.71 12.60 -12.32
C MET A 215 4.33 12.07 -13.61
N THR A 216 5.34 11.21 -13.51
CA THR A 216 5.99 10.57 -14.68
C THR A 216 5.61 9.09 -14.72
N ASP A 217 4.93 8.66 -15.79
CA ASP A 217 4.52 7.27 -16.00
C ASP A 217 5.62 6.44 -16.68
N TYR A 218 5.79 5.19 -16.23
CA TYR A 218 6.55 4.16 -16.94
C TYR A 218 5.67 3.42 -17.94
N ALA A 219 6.27 2.74 -18.92
CA ALA A 219 5.55 1.89 -19.87
C ALA A 219 4.75 0.79 -19.11
N PRO A 220 3.41 0.67 -19.29
CA PRO A 220 2.59 -0.28 -18.55
C PRO A 220 2.99 -1.74 -18.79
N LEU A 221 2.97 -2.55 -17.73
CA LEU A 221 3.33 -3.97 -17.76
C LEU A 221 2.07 -4.83 -17.62
N LYS A 222 1.68 -5.53 -18.68
CA LYS A 222 0.53 -6.44 -18.65
C LYS A 222 0.95 -7.81 -18.11
N GLY A 223 0.21 -8.32 -17.12
CA GLY A 223 0.49 -9.64 -16.57
C GLY A 223 0.16 -10.79 -17.52
N THR A 224 0.85 -11.91 -17.36
CA THR A 224 0.66 -13.13 -18.15
C THR A 224 0.24 -14.35 -17.32
N ARG A 225 0.24 -14.26 -15.99
CA ARG A 225 -0.11 -15.37 -15.10
C ARG A 225 -1.60 -15.69 -15.18
N ALA A 226 -1.94 -16.94 -15.47
CA ALA A 226 -3.33 -17.37 -15.66
C ALA A 226 -4.25 -17.05 -14.46
N GLU A 227 -3.76 -17.19 -13.22
CA GLU A 227 -4.52 -16.91 -12.00
C GLU A 227 -3.66 -16.18 -10.97
N ALA A 228 -4.31 -15.48 -10.04
CA ALA A 228 -3.65 -14.91 -8.87
C ALA A 228 -2.99 -16.02 -8.02
N ASP A 229 -1.86 -15.72 -7.40
CA ASP A 229 -1.25 -16.65 -6.45
C ASP A 229 -2.15 -16.81 -5.22
N ALA A 230 -2.83 -17.96 -5.13
CA ALA A 230 -3.71 -18.30 -4.03
C ALA A 230 -2.96 -18.28 -2.68
N ASP A 231 -1.66 -18.55 -2.69
CA ASP A 231 -0.79 -18.67 -1.53
C ASP A 231 0.28 -17.56 -1.47
N TYR A 232 -0.01 -16.38 -2.07
CA TYR A 232 0.92 -15.24 -2.16
C TYR A 232 1.63 -14.90 -0.83
N LYS A 233 0.94 -15.05 0.30
CA LYS A 233 1.51 -14.84 1.65
C LYS A 233 2.67 -15.78 1.95
N HIS A 234 2.59 -17.04 1.53
CA HIS A 234 3.66 -18.01 1.66
C HIS A 234 4.77 -17.73 0.62
N THR A 235 4.40 -17.39 -0.61
CA THR A 235 5.37 -17.04 -1.67
C THR A 235 6.23 -15.84 -1.30
N VAL A 236 5.69 -14.80 -0.64
CA VAL A 236 6.48 -13.69 -0.07
C VAL A 236 7.52 -14.18 0.95
N LYS A 237 7.16 -15.14 1.80
CA LYS A 237 8.11 -15.73 2.76
C LYS A 237 9.18 -16.58 2.06
N ILE A 238 8.82 -17.27 0.98
CA ILE A 238 9.75 -18.01 0.11
C ILE A 238 10.74 -17.04 -0.54
N MET A 239 10.28 -15.93 -1.13
CA MET A 239 11.12 -14.88 -1.70
C MET A 239 12.14 -14.35 -0.68
N ALA A 240 11.69 -14.05 0.54
CA ALA A 240 12.55 -13.61 1.63
C ALA A 240 13.54 -14.70 2.07
N ALA A 241 13.10 -15.96 2.19
CA ALA A 241 13.96 -17.08 2.57
C ALA A 241 15.08 -17.31 1.55
N VAL A 242 14.75 -17.33 0.25
CA VAL A 242 15.74 -17.40 -0.85
C VAL A 242 16.70 -16.22 -0.77
N THR A 243 16.18 -15.00 -0.59
CA THR A 243 17.02 -13.79 -0.52
C THR A 243 18.02 -13.87 0.63
N ILE A 244 17.61 -14.34 1.81
CA ILE A 244 18.52 -14.55 2.95
C ILE A 244 19.63 -15.54 2.58
N GLU A 245 19.28 -16.70 2.01
CA GLU A 245 20.26 -17.73 1.64
C GLU A 245 21.23 -17.25 0.53
N GLN A 246 20.72 -16.55 -0.48
CA GLN A 246 21.52 -16.00 -1.59
C GLN A 246 22.42 -14.82 -1.17
N MET A 247 21.97 -13.98 -0.24
CA MET A 247 22.82 -12.93 0.35
C MET A 247 23.97 -13.55 1.14
N ASN A 248 23.69 -14.53 2.02
CA ASN A 248 24.73 -15.25 2.77
C ASN A 248 25.71 -16.00 1.84
N ALA A 249 25.24 -16.56 0.73
CA ALA A 249 26.10 -17.24 -0.27
C ALA A 249 27.04 -16.29 -1.04
N LYS A 250 26.83 -14.97 -0.95
CA LYS A 250 27.68 -13.91 -1.52
C LYS A 250 28.33 -13.05 -0.41
N ASP A 251 28.47 -13.59 0.80
CA ASP A 251 29.05 -12.93 1.98
C ASP A 251 28.33 -11.62 2.44
N TYR A 252 27.10 -11.38 1.98
CA TYR A 252 26.23 -10.31 2.47
C TYR A 252 25.45 -10.76 3.70
N PHE A 253 26.06 -10.57 4.87
CA PHE A 253 25.50 -11.03 6.14
C PHE A 253 24.44 -10.09 6.70
N LEU A 254 23.21 -10.59 6.82
CA LEU A 254 22.15 -9.90 7.54
C LEU A 254 22.44 -9.82 9.05
N THR A 255 22.10 -8.70 9.67
CA THR A 255 22.30 -8.46 11.10
C THR A 255 20.97 -8.24 11.81
N ALA A 256 20.92 -8.42 13.13
CA ALA A 256 19.74 -8.13 13.97
C ALA A 256 20.20 -7.56 15.31
N THR A 257 19.46 -6.57 15.86
CA THR A 257 19.89 -5.76 17.03
C THR A 257 20.24 -6.58 18.27
N LEU A 258 19.64 -7.77 18.43
CA LEU A 258 19.86 -8.67 19.58
C LEU A 258 20.64 -9.94 19.23
N SER A 259 21.14 -10.07 18.00
CA SER A 259 21.93 -11.22 17.58
C SER A 259 23.43 -10.99 17.79
N ARG A 260 24.14 -12.08 18.12
CA ARG A 260 25.62 -12.15 18.10
C ARG A 260 26.17 -12.80 16.82
N LYS A 261 25.29 -13.23 15.92
CA LYS A 261 25.59 -13.94 14.67
C LYS A 261 24.85 -13.30 13.51
N SER A 262 25.36 -13.48 12.30
CA SER A 262 24.64 -13.18 11.08
C SER A 262 23.37 -14.01 10.97
N ILE A 263 22.32 -13.43 10.38
CA ILE A 263 21.05 -14.10 10.14
C ILE A 263 21.16 -14.93 8.87
N SER A 264 21.19 -16.25 9.04
CA SER A 264 21.53 -17.23 8.00
C SER A 264 20.32 -17.92 7.37
N SER A 265 19.12 -17.72 7.90
CA SER A 265 17.89 -18.36 7.42
C SER A 265 16.63 -17.62 7.85
N TYR A 266 15.50 -17.89 7.17
CA TYR A 266 14.18 -17.34 7.51
C TYR A 266 13.76 -17.66 8.96
N GLU A 267 14.00 -18.90 9.41
CA GLU A 267 13.68 -19.33 10.79
C GLU A 267 14.52 -18.59 11.83
N GLU A 268 15.78 -18.23 11.51
CA GLU A 268 16.57 -17.37 12.37
C GLU A 268 16.04 -15.93 12.39
N ALA A 269 15.65 -15.37 11.24
CA ALA A 269 15.00 -14.06 11.18
C ALA A 269 13.70 -14.00 12.00
N LYS A 270 12.87 -15.06 11.92
CA LYS A 270 11.62 -15.23 12.70
C LYS A 270 11.88 -15.21 14.21
N ARG A 271 12.98 -15.83 14.69
CA ARG A 271 13.37 -15.79 16.12
C ARG A 271 13.76 -14.40 16.61
N TYR A 272 14.24 -13.55 15.72
CA TYR A 272 14.51 -12.12 16.01
C TYR A 272 13.32 -11.22 15.63
N HIS A 273 12.12 -11.77 15.49
CA HIS A 273 10.89 -11.05 15.12
C HIS A 273 11.04 -10.21 13.84
N PHE A 274 11.82 -10.71 12.88
CA PHE A 274 12.18 -10.03 11.62
C PHE A 274 12.82 -8.64 11.81
N ASN A 275 13.31 -8.32 13.01
CA ASN A 275 14.07 -7.10 13.29
C ASN A 275 15.52 -7.26 12.80
N THR A 276 15.68 -7.21 11.48
CA THR A 276 16.95 -7.40 10.78
C THR A 276 17.34 -6.17 9.94
N SER A 277 18.57 -6.16 9.43
CA SER A 277 18.96 -5.28 8.32
C SER A 277 18.13 -5.56 7.06
N THR A 278 18.15 -4.62 6.10
CA THR A 278 17.35 -4.69 4.87
C THR A 278 17.78 -5.86 3.97
N ILE A 279 16.83 -6.34 3.17
CA ILE A 279 17.04 -7.27 2.06
C ILE A 279 16.67 -6.56 0.75
N LYS A 280 17.23 -7.01 -0.39
CA LYS A 280 16.92 -6.46 -1.71
C LYS A 280 16.38 -7.56 -2.63
N VAL A 281 15.12 -7.93 -2.46
CA VAL A 281 14.58 -9.19 -3.01
C VAL A 281 14.74 -9.28 -4.54
N SER A 282 14.51 -8.18 -5.27
CA SER A 282 14.67 -8.13 -6.74
C SER A 282 16.08 -8.41 -7.26
N ALA A 283 17.11 -8.36 -6.41
CA ALA A 283 18.51 -8.63 -6.77
C ALA A 283 18.97 -10.08 -6.48
N TYR A 284 18.14 -10.89 -5.82
CA TYR A 284 18.51 -12.21 -5.31
C TYR A 284 17.47 -13.32 -5.53
N TYR A 285 16.20 -12.97 -5.75
CA TYR A 285 15.15 -13.91 -6.07
C TYR A 285 14.83 -13.90 -7.57
N GLU A 286 14.69 -15.08 -8.16
CA GLU A 286 14.10 -15.30 -9.48
C GLU A 286 12.89 -16.24 -9.34
N PRO A 287 11.86 -16.15 -10.20
CA PRO A 287 10.67 -17.00 -10.13
C PRO A 287 11.02 -18.49 -10.13
N GLY A 288 10.40 -19.24 -9.22
CA GLY A 288 10.62 -20.68 -9.07
C GLY A 288 11.85 -21.07 -8.23
N MET A 289 12.67 -20.11 -7.78
CA MET A 289 13.67 -20.40 -6.75
C MET A 289 13.00 -20.86 -5.44
N LEU A 290 13.58 -21.89 -4.82
CA LEU A 290 13.15 -22.42 -3.53
C LEU A 290 14.33 -22.38 -2.54
N PRO A 291 14.09 -22.03 -1.26
CA PRO A 291 15.13 -22.05 -0.24
C PRO A 291 15.44 -23.49 0.19
N TYR A 292 16.66 -23.72 0.64
CA TYR A 292 17.07 -24.98 1.27
C TYR A 292 16.29 -25.25 2.56
N LYS A 293 15.92 -24.19 3.31
CA LYS A 293 15.04 -24.27 4.49
C LYS A 293 13.76 -23.46 4.26
N PRO A 294 12.70 -24.05 3.68
CA PRO A 294 11.46 -23.35 3.45
C PRO A 294 10.81 -22.89 4.77
N PRO A 295 10.18 -21.70 4.79
CA PRO A 295 9.33 -21.28 5.90
C PRO A 295 8.19 -22.29 6.08
N GLU A 296 7.69 -22.43 7.32
CA GLU A 296 6.55 -23.30 7.59
C GLU A 296 5.33 -22.86 6.77
N TYR A 297 4.73 -23.80 6.02
CA TYR A 297 3.48 -23.56 5.33
C TYR A 297 2.32 -23.58 6.32
N PHE A 298 1.75 -22.41 6.61
CA PHE A 298 0.60 -22.30 7.50
C PHE A 298 -0.68 -22.73 6.78
N THR A 299 -1.04 -24.01 6.89
CA THR A 299 -2.43 -24.41 6.66
C THR A 299 -3.30 -23.79 7.77
N PRO A 300 -4.32 -22.99 7.45
CA PRO A 300 -5.27 -22.54 8.45
C PRO A 300 -5.92 -23.78 9.07
N LYS A 301 -5.64 -24.04 10.36
CA LYS A 301 -6.26 -25.15 11.09
C LYS A 301 -7.77 -24.98 10.97
N LYS A 302 -8.44 -25.84 10.17
CA LYS A 302 -9.88 -25.80 9.91
C LYS A 302 -10.60 -25.56 11.24
N SER A 303 -11.18 -24.36 11.39
CA SER A 303 -11.67 -23.96 12.70
C SER A 303 -12.77 -24.93 13.12
N ARG A 304 -12.66 -25.46 14.34
CA ARG A 304 -13.63 -26.44 14.86
C ARG A 304 -15.00 -25.81 15.19
N LEU A 305 -15.23 -24.57 14.75
CA LEU A 305 -16.42 -23.76 15.01
C LEU A 305 -17.52 -23.87 13.94
N ALA A 306 -17.31 -24.62 12.84
CA ALA A 306 -18.36 -24.92 11.85
C ALA A 306 -19.42 -25.92 12.36
N ARG A 307 -19.92 -25.72 13.59
CA ARG A 307 -21.03 -26.48 14.21
C ARG A 307 -22.03 -25.64 15.02
N PHE A 308 -21.84 -24.32 15.14
CA PHE A 308 -22.84 -23.44 15.74
C PHE A 308 -22.99 -22.16 14.90
N GLY A 309 -24.20 -21.90 14.40
CA GLY A 309 -24.57 -20.59 13.86
C GLY A 309 -24.85 -20.49 12.36
N SER A 310 -25.52 -21.45 11.72
CA SER A 310 -26.16 -21.21 10.41
C SER A 310 -27.54 -20.55 10.61
N SER A 311 -27.55 -19.28 11.00
CA SER A 311 -28.73 -18.39 10.95
C SER A 311 -28.26 -16.94 10.91
N PHE A 312 -29.09 -16.06 10.33
CA PHE A 312 -28.81 -14.65 10.04
C PHE A 312 -27.70 -14.42 8.99
N PHE A 313 -28.09 -14.48 7.72
CA PHE A 313 -28.22 -13.29 6.85
C PHE A 313 -28.94 -13.70 5.57
N SER A 314 -30.22 -13.31 5.43
CA SER A 314 -31.00 -13.48 4.20
C SER A 314 -31.65 -12.14 3.85
N SER A 315 -30.91 -11.31 3.12
CA SER A 315 -31.39 -10.05 2.57
C SER A 315 -32.27 -10.34 1.35
N LYS A 316 -33.57 -10.05 1.46
CA LYS A 316 -34.48 -10.04 0.31
C LYS A 316 -34.20 -8.82 -0.55
N ASN A 317 -33.82 -9.04 -1.81
CA ASN A 317 -34.15 -8.12 -2.89
C ASN A 317 -35.51 -8.54 -3.48
N LEU A 318 -36.31 -7.55 -3.89
CA LEU A 318 -37.69 -7.74 -4.31
C LEU A 318 -37.96 -6.83 -5.52
N LEU A 319 -38.13 -7.42 -6.70
CA LEU A 319 -38.66 -6.77 -7.90
C LEU A 319 -39.01 -7.84 -8.96
N ALA A 320 -40.09 -7.60 -9.71
CA ALA A 320 -40.57 -8.40 -10.84
C ALA A 320 -41.06 -9.85 -10.49
N ASP A 321 -42.15 -10.39 -11.06
CA ASP A 321 -42.89 -9.97 -12.26
C ASP A 321 -44.35 -10.48 -12.34
N THR A 322 -45.08 -9.95 -13.34
CA THR A 322 -46.26 -10.53 -14.05
C THR A 322 -47.67 -10.60 -13.42
N TYR A 323 -48.59 -9.89 -14.10
CA TYR A 323 -50.02 -10.21 -14.27
C TYR A 323 -50.24 -11.31 -15.34
N GLY A 324 -51.43 -11.94 -15.35
CA GLY A 324 -51.99 -12.65 -16.52
C GLY A 324 -52.56 -14.06 -16.24
N THR A 325 -53.76 -14.22 -15.67
CA THR A 325 -55.08 -14.33 -16.33
C THR A 325 -55.31 -15.51 -17.30
N SER A 326 -56.24 -16.42 -16.92
CA SER A 326 -57.25 -17.13 -17.78
C SER A 326 -56.80 -18.04 -18.95
N SER A 327 -57.53 -19.09 -19.39
CA SER A 327 -58.75 -19.80 -18.91
C SER A 327 -58.94 -21.13 -19.68
N SER A 328 -59.80 -22.03 -19.16
CA SER A 328 -60.67 -23.00 -19.88
C SER A 328 -60.11 -23.95 -20.98
N SER A 329 -60.07 -25.26 -20.65
CA SER A 329 -60.81 -26.40 -21.28
C SER A 329 -61.24 -26.41 -22.78
N PRO A 330 -61.48 -27.60 -23.42
CA PRO A 330 -61.01 -28.97 -23.16
C PRO A 330 -60.71 -29.85 -24.43
N ARG A 331 -60.44 -31.16 -24.18
CA ARG A 331 -60.74 -32.36 -25.02
C ARG A 331 -59.75 -32.91 -26.09
N SER A 332 -59.52 -34.23 -25.96
CA SER A 332 -59.42 -35.28 -27.02
C SER A 332 -58.05 -35.81 -27.51
N ALA A 333 -57.72 -37.01 -27.01
CA ALA A 333 -57.35 -38.24 -27.76
C ALA A 333 -55.96 -38.43 -28.43
N SER A 334 -55.23 -39.42 -27.86
CA SER A 334 -54.71 -40.65 -28.51
C SER A 334 -53.19 -40.90 -28.58
N MET A 335 -52.80 -42.15 -28.23
CA MET A 335 -51.71 -42.98 -28.80
C MET A 335 -50.28 -42.38 -28.85
N THR A 336 -49.23 -42.86 -28.15
CA THR A 336 -48.65 -44.23 -28.03
C THR A 336 -47.47 -44.25 -27.01
N SER A 337 -47.04 -45.45 -26.54
CA SER A 337 -45.66 -45.87 -26.11
C SER A 337 -44.73 -44.92 -25.31
N SER A 338 -43.94 -45.32 -24.30
CA SER A 338 -43.61 -46.63 -23.69
C SER A 338 -42.67 -46.40 -22.49
N SER A 339 -42.64 -47.31 -21.49
CA SER A 339 -41.53 -47.59 -20.51
C SER A 339 -40.79 -46.43 -19.80
N SER A 340 -40.51 -46.43 -18.50
CA SER A 340 -40.67 -47.45 -17.43
C SER A 340 -40.42 -46.82 -16.05
N ASP A 341 -41.16 -47.28 -15.04
CA ASP A 341 -40.93 -47.06 -13.58
C ASP A 341 -39.61 -47.73 -13.07
N PRO A 342 -39.14 -47.55 -11.81
CA PRO A 342 -39.85 -46.97 -10.65
C PRO A 342 -39.13 -45.93 -9.75
N ARG A 343 -39.99 -45.22 -9.00
CA ARG A 343 -39.89 -44.67 -7.63
C ARG A 343 -39.10 -45.55 -6.60
N PRO A 344 -38.60 -45.05 -5.44
CA PRO A 344 -39.35 -44.26 -4.41
C PRO A 344 -38.56 -43.12 -3.72
N GLY A 345 -39.13 -42.27 -2.84
CA GLY A 345 -40.50 -42.13 -2.30
C GLY A 345 -40.54 -41.14 -1.11
N PHE A 346 -41.68 -41.10 -0.39
CA PHE A 346 -41.99 -40.32 0.83
C PHE A 346 -42.47 -38.85 0.72
N SER A 347 -43.79 -38.73 0.88
CA SER A 347 -44.57 -37.66 1.54
C SER A 347 -44.22 -37.56 3.05
N TYR A 348 -44.73 -36.67 3.91
CA TYR A 348 -45.87 -35.71 3.97
C TYR A 348 -45.31 -34.35 4.53
N ALA A 349 -46.02 -33.25 4.81
CA ALA A 349 -47.43 -33.03 5.19
C ALA A 349 -47.89 -31.58 4.94
N SER A 350 -49.20 -31.37 4.96
CA SER A 350 -49.86 -30.06 4.82
C SER A 350 -50.33 -29.50 6.17
N SER A 351 -50.29 -28.18 6.31
CA SER A 351 -51.20 -27.39 7.15
C SER A 351 -51.26 -25.97 6.56
N SER A 352 -52.41 -25.38 6.18
CA SER A 352 -53.60 -25.02 6.97
C SER A 352 -53.26 -24.16 8.19
N THR A 353 -53.84 -22.99 8.46
CA THR A 353 -54.95 -22.21 7.85
C THR A 353 -55.07 -20.92 8.68
N SER A 354 -55.39 -19.76 8.08
CA SER A 354 -56.27 -18.75 8.73
C SER A 354 -56.46 -17.52 7.83
N ASN A 355 -57.72 -17.24 7.47
CA ASN A 355 -58.15 -15.93 6.98
C ASN A 355 -58.32 -14.97 8.16
N THR A 356 -58.15 -13.66 7.93
CA THR A 356 -59.13 -12.61 8.33
C THR A 356 -58.96 -11.36 7.45
N PRO A 357 -59.99 -10.49 7.30
CA PRO A 357 -60.08 -9.46 6.26
C PRO A 357 -60.01 -8.01 6.81
N TYR A 358 -60.51 -7.02 6.04
CA TYR A 358 -60.61 -5.56 6.29
C TYR A 358 -59.31 -4.75 6.01
N ASP A 359 -59.35 -3.52 5.45
CA ASP A 359 -60.39 -2.82 4.67
C ASP A 359 -59.77 -1.67 3.82
N ASP A 360 -60.62 -0.96 3.08
CA ASP A 360 -60.30 0.08 2.08
C ASP A 360 -59.58 1.36 2.56
N ALA A 361 -58.99 2.04 1.56
CA ALA A 361 -58.99 3.50 1.29
C ALA A 361 -57.61 4.21 1.18
N PRO A 362 -57.48 5.29 0.36
CA PRO A 362 -56.19 5.69 -0.23
C PRO A 362 -55.68 7.12 0.13
N ASP A 363 -54.57 7.49 -0.53
CA ASP A 363 -54.03 8.85 -0.77
C ASP A 363 -53.27 9.58 0.37
N PRO A 364 -52.42 10.60 0.06
CA PRO A 364 -52.01 11.12 -1.27
C PRO A 364 -50.49 11.32 -1.47
N ASP A 365 -50.14 11.86 -2.65
CA ASP A 365 -48.83 12.27 -3.16
C ASP A 365 -47.85 12.96 -2.20
N TYR A 366 -46.55 12.68 -2.41
CA TYR A 366 -45.43 13.40 -1.79
C TYR A 366 -44.54 14.09 -2.84
N VAL A 367 -44.44 15.42 -2.74
CA VAL A 367 -43.58 16.27 -3.60
C VAL A 367 -42.37 16.76 -2.79
N PRO A 368 -41.11 16.48 -3.20
CA PRO A 368 -39.93 17.06 -2.56
C PRO A 368 -39.64 18.48 -3.05
N GLN A 369 -39.45 19.43 -2.13
CA GLN A 369 -39.11 20.82 -2.45
C GLN A 369 -37.60 21.12 -2.45
N SER A 370 -37.21 21.93 -3.43
CA SER A 370 -36.10 22.93 -3.47
C SER A 370 -34.73 22.62 -2.86
N ARG A 371 -33.71 22.77 -3.73
CA ARG A 371 -32.31 23.03 -3.38
C ARG A 371 -32.14 24.31 -2.54
N ALA A 372 -31.08 24.37 -1.74
CA ALA A 372 -30.51 25.60 -1.22
C ALA A 372 -29.14 25.84 -1.86
N ASP A 373 -28.94 27.01 -2.47
CA ASP A 373 -27.65 27.44 -3.01
C ASP A 373 -26.75 27.93 -1.88
N PHE A 374 -25.47 27.53 -1.91
CA PHE A 374 -24.43 28.05 -1.02
C PHE A 374 -23.38 28.79 -1.85
N ASP A 375 -23.38 30.12 -1.72
CA ASP A 375 -22.36 31.00 -2.29
C ASP A 375 -21.07 30.94 -1.45
N LEU A 376 -19.92 30.81 -2.10
CA LEU A 376 -18.60 30.70 -1.49
C LEU A 376 -17.64 31.73 -2.10
N SER A 377 -17.86 33.00 -1.76
CA SER A 377 -16.87 34.05 -1.98
C SER A 377 -15.85 34.08 -0.82
N LEU A 378 -14.62 33.67 -1.10
CA LEU A 378 -13.50 33.79 -0.16
C LEU A 378 -12.91 35.21 -0.20
N PRO A 379 -12.59 35.83 0.95
CA PRO A 379 -11.92 37.12 0.99
C PRO A 379 -10.43 37.01 0.61
N PRO A 380 -9.82 38.07 0.05
CA PRO A 380 -8.42 38.05 -0.36
C PRO A 380 -7.45 38.09 0.83
N LEU A 381 -6.32 37.40 0.70
CA LEU A 381 -5.24 37.36 1.69
C LEU A 381 -4.50 38.70 1.77
N GLN A 382 -4.35 39.24 2.99
CA GLN A 382 -3.46 40.36 3.26
C GLN A 382 -2.02 39.87 3.50
N LEU A 383 -1.09 40.39 2.70
CA LEU A 383 0.35 40.29 2.95
C LEU A 383 0.73 41.21 4.12
N TYR A 384 1.33 40.67 5.18
CA TYR A 384 1.97 41.46 6.22
C TYR A 384 3.46 41.61 5.93
N SER A 385 3.91 42.86 5.77
CA SER A 385 5.33 43.23 5.74
C SER A 385 5.90 43.27 7.14
N SER A 386 7.06 42.64 7.35
CA SER A 386 7.82 42.72 8.59
C SER A 386 8.72 43.96 8.62
N GLU A 387 8.38 44.94 9.44
CA GLU A 387 9.29 46.02 9.86
C GLU A 387 9.37 46.11 11.39
N GLU A 388 10.42 46.79 11.84
CA GLU A 388 11.06 46.69 13.15
C GLU A 388 10.20 47.20 14.33
N MET A 389 10.44 46.64 15.52
CA MET A 389 10.16 47.35 16.76
C MET A 389 11.15 46.95 17.87
N SER A 390 12.14 47.80 18.09
CA SER A 390 12.97 47.84 19.28
C SER A 390 12.33 48.74 20.34
N HIS A 391 12.38 48.35 21.62
CA HIS A 391 12.68 49.25 22.75
C HIS A 391 12.90 48.48 24.06
N GLU A 392 13.54 49.17 25.01
CA GLU A 392 14.05 48.64 26.29
C GLU A 392 12.99 48.55 27.40
N ILE A 393 13.41 47.98 28.55
CA ILE A 393 13.11 48.30 29.97
C ILE A 393 13.27 46.99 30.76
N SER A 394 13.88 46.88 31.93
CA SER A 394 14.89 47.59 32.70
C SER A 394 15.17 46.70 33.93
N ASP A 395 16.33 46.86 34.55
CA ASP A 395 16.80 46.20 35.77
C ASP A 395 15.79 45.86 36.89
N SER A 396 16.04 44.74 37.58
CA SER A 396 15.95 44.70 39.04
C SER A 396 16.91 43.67 39.65
N GLU A 397 17.79 44.13 40.55
CA GLU A 397 18.76 43.29 41.27
C GLU A 397 18.11 42.47 42.40
N SER A 398 18.59 41.25 42.67
CA SER A 398 18.54 40.68 44.03
C SER A 398 19.64 39.63 44.32
N ARG A 399 20.81 40.16 44.69
CA ARG A 399 21.78 39.69 45.70
C ARG A 399 21.69 38.26 46.32
N LEU A 400 22.88 37.61 46.33
CA LEU A 400 23.49 36.71 47.34
C LEU A 400 23.06 35.22 47.39
N PRO A 401 23.92 34.30 47.91
CA PRO A 401 25.40 34.28 47.89
C PRO A 401 26.01 32.89 47.52
N HIS A 402 27.33 32.87 47.29
CA HIS A 402 28.13 31.62 47.25
C HIS A 402 28.42 31.08 48.66
N THR A 403 28.34 29.75 48.82
CA THR A 403 29.16 29.00 49.79
C THR A 403 29.54 27.63 49.20
N GLU A 404 30.84 27.30 49.23
CA GLU A 404 31.32 25.95 48.93
C GLU A 404 31.12 25.03 50.14
N GLN A 405 30.84 23.73 49.93
CA GLN A 405 31.65 22.65 50.51
C GLN A 405 31.29 21.26 49.94
N GLN A 406 32.26 20.35 50.06
CA GLN A 406 32.27 19.02 49.46
C GLN A 406 31.36 18.03 50.19
N THR A 407 30.80 17.05 49.45
CA THR A 407 30.76 15.65 49.93
C THR A 407 30.65 14.67 48.78
N GLN A 408 31.22 13.48 48.96
CA GLN A 408 31.33 12.44 47.95
C GLN A 408 30.02 11.67 47.78
N GLY A 409 29.62 11.39 46.53
CA GLY A 409 28.45 10.55 46.22
C GLY A 409 28.55 9.99 44.81
N ALA A 410 28.88 8.70 44.67
CA ALA A 410 29.08 8.08 43.37
C ALA A 410 27.73 7.85 42.65
N VAL A 411 27.48 8.62 41.58
CA VAL A 411 26.35 8.41 40.66
C VAL A 411 26.90 8.02 39.28
N LYS A 412 26.47 6.85 38.78
CA LYS A 412 26.85 6.38 37.44
C LYS A 412 26.23 7.30 36.37
N PRO A 413 27.00 7.84 35.41
CA PRO A 413 26.41 8.51 34.26
C PRO A 413 25.73 7.47 33.36
N SER A 414 24.47 7.75 33.00
CA SER A 414 23.73 6.94 32.04
C SER A 414 24.32 7.12 30.64
N ARG A 415 24.78 6.04 30.01
CA ARG A 415 25.23 6.08 28.61
C ARG A 415 24.02 6.19 27.69
N MET A 416 23.67 7.42 27.29
CA MET A 416 22.94 7.61 26.04
C MET A 416 23.90 7.28 24.89
N LEU A 417 23.70 6.11 24.28
CA LEU A 417 24.32 5.77 23.00
C LEU A 417 23.58 6.51 21.90
N SER A 418 24.15 7.62 21.42
CA SER A 418 23.74 8.25 20.18
C SER A 418 24.06 7.31 19.01
N VAL A 419 23.03 6.65 18.48
CA VAL A 419 23.14 5.86 17.26
C VAL A 419 23.19 6.81 16.08
N HIS A 420 24.37 7.36 15.80
CA HIS A 420 24.63 8.00 14.51
C HIS A 420 24.54 6.93 13.42
N ARG A 421 23.43 6.98 12.67
CA ARG A 421 23.21 6.16 11.48
C ARG A 421 24.15 6.66 10.38
N LEU A 422 25.36 6.09 10.34
CA LEU A 422 26.30 6.32 9.24
C LEU A 422 25.62 5.87 7.94
N MET A 423 25.40 6.81 7.02
CA MET A 423 25.09 6.47 5.64
C MET A 423 26.34 5.84 5.01
N PRO A 424 26.17 4.83 4.12
CA PRO A 424 27.29 4.36 3.32
C PRO A 424 27.83 5.52 2.44
N PRO A 425 29.13 5.55 2.13
CA PRO A 425 29.68 6.54 1.20
C PRO A 425 29.00 6.45 -0.17
N ARG A 426 28.86 7.58 -0.85
CA ARG A 426 28.67 7.57 -2.31
C ARG A 426 29.94 7.04 -2.94
N GLU A 427 29.81 6.02 -3.80
CA GLU A 427 30.89 5.65 -4.71
C GLU A 427 30.90 6.66 -5.86
N ASP A 428 31.89 7.54 -5.88
CA ASP A 428 32.12 8.45 -7.00
C ASP A 428 32.63 7.63 -8.19
N LEU A 429 31.86 7.68 -9.30
CA LEU A 429 32.24 7.06 -10.56
C LEU A 429 33.51 7.72 -11.11
N HIS A 430 34.62 6.98 -11.11
CA HIS A 430 35.84 7.38 -11.80
C HIS A 430 35.55 7.57 -13.30
N ARG A 431 35.77 8.79 -13.76
CA ARG A 431 35.60 9.22 -15.14
C ARG A 431 36.96 9.12 -15.83
N ASP A 432 37.23 7.99 -16.47
CA ASP A 432 38.49 7.80 -17.20
C ASP A 432 38.64 8.85 -18.31
N GLN A 433 39.84 9.41 -18.39
CA GLN A 433 40.20 10.45 -19.34
C GLN A 433 40.53 9.82 -20.70
N ILE A 434 40.10 10.51 -21.76
CA ILE A 434 40.51 10.19 -23.13
C ILE A 434 41.88 10.84 -23.35
N ASP A 435 42.94 10.04 -23.32
CA ASP A 435 44.25 10.49 -23.80
C ASP A 435 44.34 10.30 -25.32
N SER A 436 44.60 11.42 -25.99
CA SER A 436 44.93 11.51 -27.40
C SER A 436 46.43 11.29 -27.60
N GLU A 437 46.83 10.41 -28.52
CA GLU A 437 48.13 10.58 -29.18
C GLU A 437 48.16 9.99 -30.60
N THR A 438 49.08 10.51 -31.42
CA THR A 438 49.03 10.52 -32.88
C THR A 438 50.13 9.70 -33.56
N ALA A 439 49.80 9.02 -34.66
CA ALA A 439 50.69 8.70 -35.79
C ALA A 439 49.81 8.37 -37.03
N THR A 440 49.90 8.97 -38.23
CA THR A 440 50.97 8.90 -39.27
C THR A 440 51.48 7.47 -39.48
N GLU A 441 51.42 6.79 -40.64
CA GLU A 441 51.14 7.16 -42.05
C GLU A 441 50.84 5.85 -42.84
N SER A 442 50.47 5.73 -44.13
CA SER A 442 50.43 6.61 -45.31
C SER A 442 49.46 6.05 -46.42
N SER A 443 49.65 6.49 -47.68
CA SER A 443 49.18 6.00 -49.01
C SER A 443 48.68 4.55 -49.15
N THR A 444 47.70 4.22 -50.04
CA THR A 444 47.73 4.47 -51.51
C THR A 444 46.36 4.60 -52.19
N ASP A 445 46.36 5.18 -53.39
CA ASP A 445 45.22 5.42 -54.29
C ASP A 445 44.41 4.16 -54.70
N THR A 446 43.10 4.31 -54.89
CA THR A 446 42.47 4.25 -56.25
C THR A 446 40.98 4.62 -56.25
N LEU A 447 40.64 5.66 -57.02
CA LEU A 447 39.35 5.82 -57.71
C LEU A 447 39.35 4.89 -58.97
N PRO A 448 38.21 4.52 -59.62
CA PRO A 448 37.12 5.47 -59.93
C PRO A 448 35.65 4.95 -60.15
N SER A 449 34.71 5.89 -59.93
CA SER A 449 33.59 6.25 -60.82
C SER A 449 32.35 5.34 -61.10
N TYR A 450 31.21 6.04 -61.28
CA TYR A 450 29.90 5.61 -61.84
C TYR A 450 29.08 4.63 -60.96
N THR A 451 27.73 4.66 -60.94
CA THR A 451 26.75 5.28 -61.87
C THR A 451 25.45 5.72 -61.15
N THR A 452 24.70 6.63 -61.74
CA THR A 452 23.32 7.04 -61.38
C THR A 452 22.23 6.11 -61.93
N GLY A 453 21.06 6.07 -61.26
CA GLY A 453 19.76 5.60 -61.79
C GLY A 453 19.28 4.30 -61.12
N PHE A 454 18.13 4.24 -60.44
CA PHE A 454 16.82 4.87 -60.70
C PHE A 454 16.06 5.18 -59.41
#